data_AF-A0AA51H6F0-F1
#
_entry.id   AF-A0AA51H6F0-F1
#
_cell.length_a   1.000
_cell.length_b   1.000
_cell.length_c   1.000
_cell.angle_alpha   90.00
_cell.angle_beta   90.00
_cell.angle_gamma   90.00
#
_symmetry.space_group_name_H-M   'P 1'
#
loop_
_entity.id
_entity.type
_entity.pdbx_description
1 polymer ?
#
loop_
_entity_poly.entity_id
_entity_poly.type
_entity_poly.pdbx_seq_one_letter_code
_entity_poly.pdbx_strand_id
1 'polypeptide(L)'
;MNNRVIMKDEKLSYIIENNYGNIAQFISFGCNEEGMPRFVYINNYTYNNCTNKELIEKLINSSKSNSVNIRSYSPHVMKGNKLISNKKIENIEEILDILKNNRLEGKCSIINENIDINDGGISGVVLGNTIEFSPKDTPKCVDKEGVCRLPREIGYEILEKVYGFKPDVNFDPNYRIEFSVHPNRQGVNKEHTIIWEYEYYNEISNDSIITWPNNFSRFIGDKVFGLLIADILGLRVPRTTVISRNIAPFIFGKETGLYEKWIRTCPIIKEPGKYYTGDSWIDPFKLMNLEEVKGDNDVNIASILSQEAVKPIFSGGSIIKKNRIDDIIEGVMGKGDSFMVGSESTQKLPKEVINEVKKLNNKIRSYHNYLGEVSIEWVYDGKDVWVVQLNQLRVSGNNHTIVKGNPEYYQEFYVKNGLDALRKVIVNLGDKNIGIELIGDVGITSHFGDLLRQSNIPSKVRYM
;
A
#
# COMPACT_ATOMS: atom_id res chain seq x y z
N MET A 1 -26.41 27.38 22.16
CA MET A 1 -25.79 26.23 22.86
C MET A 1 -24.44 26.70 23.36
N ASN A 2 -24.18 26.60 24.67
CA ASN A 2 -22.91 27.05 25.26
C ASN A 2 -21.73 26.35 24.55
N ASN A 3 -20.72 27.13 24.15
CA ASN A 3 -19.45 26.67 23.58
C ASN A 3 -18.63 25.90 24.62
N ARG A 4 -19.12 24.74 25.08
CA ARG A 4 -18.32 23.82 25.88
C ARG A 4 -17.31 23.16 24.97
N VAL A 5 -16.03 23.36 25.27
CA VAL A 5 -14.94 22.63 24.62
C VAL A 5 -15.09 21.15 24.98
N ILE A 6 -15.31 20.29 23.98
CA ILE A 6 -15.40 18.84 24.17
C ILE A 6 -13.98 18.30 24.38
N MET A 7 -13.77 17.63 25.52
CA MET A 7 -12.48 17.07 25.92
C MET A 7 -12.14 15.80 25.12
N LYS A 8 -10.84 15.46 25.03
CA LYS A 8 -10.39 14.28 24.26
C LYS A 8 -10.99 12.96 24.72
N ASP A 9 -11.10 12.75 26.02
CA ASP A 9 -11.71 11.56 26.60
C ASP A 9 -13.22 11.50 26.38
N GLU A 10 -13.90 12.64 26.42
CA GLU A 10 -15.34 12.74 26.10
C GLU A 10 -15.61 12.33 24.64
N LYS A 11 -14.76 12.74 23.69
CA LYS A 11 -14.85 12.27 22.30
C LYS A 11 -14.71 10.76 22.19
N LEU A 12 -13.75 10.15 22.89
CA LEU A 12 -13.61 8.69 22.88
C LEU A 12 -14.82 7.98 23.50
N SER A 13 -15.30 8.47 24.65
CA SER A 13 -16.51 7.95 25.30
C SER A 13 -17.70 8.00 24.35
N TYR A 14 -17.86 9.12 23.64
CA TYR A 14 -18.94 9.33 22.69
C TYR A 14 -18.95 8.32 21.55
N ILE A 15 -17.78 7.88 21.05
CA ILE A 15 -17.67 6.84 20.01
C ILE A 15 -18.31 5.53 20.50
N ILE A 16 -17.96 5.10 21.71
CA ILE A 16 -18.47 3.84 22.28
C ILE A 16 -19.95 3.96 22.64
N GLU A 17 -20.35 5.02 23.35
CA GLU A 17 -21.73 5.22 23.81
C GLU A 17 -22.74 5.30 22.67
N ASN A 18 -22.33 5.80 21.50
CA ASN A 18 -23.19 5.94 20.33
C ASN A 18 -22.93 4.86 19.27
N ASN A 19 -22.09 3.86 19.58
CA ASN A 19 -21.77 2.76 18.68
C ASN A 19 -21.25 3.22 17.31
N TYR A 20 -20.42 4.26 17.28
CA TYR A 20 -19.80 4.75 16.04
C TYR A 20 -18.56 3.95 15.64
N GLY A 21 -18.03 3.13 16.54
CA GLY A 21 -16.93 2.22 16.25
C GLY A 21 -16.23 1.74 17.52
N ASN A 22 -15.12 1.04 17.32
CA ASN A 22 -14.26 0.54 18.38
C ASN A 22 -13.07 1.47 18.63
N ILE A 23 -12.63 1.57 19.89
CA ILE A 23 -11.48 2.36 20.31
C ILE A 23 -10.53 1.49 21.14
N ALA A 24 -9.28 1.95 21.30
CA ALA A 24 -8.35 1.32 22.22
C ALA A 24 -8.92 1.31 23.65
N GLN A 25 -8.69 0.21 24.39
CA GLN A 25 -9.03 0.15 25.82
C GLN A 25 -8.34 1.30 26.55
N PHE A 26 -9.05 2.03 27.42
CA PHE A 26 -8.47 3.18 28.11
C PHE A 26 -9.12 3.49 29.47
N ILE A 27 -8.36 4.21 30.28
CA ILE A 27 -8.80 4.87 31.50
C ILE A 27 -8.46 6.35 31.38
N SER A 28 -9.44 7.23 31.60
CA SER A 28 -9.22 8.67 31.72
C SER A 28 -9.23 9.09 33.19
N PHE A 29 -8.28 9.93 33.57
CA PHE A 29 -8.18 10.58 34.88
C PHE A 29 -8.37 12.09 34.73
N GLY A 30 -9.22 12.64 35.61
CA GLY A 30 -9.51 14.07 35.63
C GLY A 30 -8.32 14.93 36.10
N CYS A 31 -8.41 16.21 35.75
CA CYS A 31 -7.47 17.26 36.17
C CYS A 31 -7.74 17.74 37.62
N ASN A 32 -8.77 17.21 38.29
CA ASN A 32 -9.22 17.64 39.62
C ASN A 32 -8.37 17.04 40.75
N GLU A 33 -8.41 17.66 41.94
CA GLU A 33 -7.54 17.30 43.08
C GLU A 33 -7.70 15.83 43.53
N GLU A 34 -8.92 15.29 43.45
CA GLU A 34 -9.21 13.88 43.78
C GLU A 34 -8.63 12.92 42.72
N GLY A 35 -8.56 13.37 41.46
CA GLY A 35 -8.19 12.63 40.25
C GLY A 35 -8.67 11.18 40.25
N MET A 36 -9.98 11.09 40.45
CA MET A 36 -10.76 9.91 40.18
C MET A 36 -10.79 9.62 38.66
N PRO A 37 -10.98 8.35 38.28
CA PRO A 37 -11.28 7.99 36.90
C PRO A 37 -12.54 8.71 36.41
N ARG A 38 -12.46 9.34 35.24
CA ARG A 38 -13.61 9.94 34.54
C ARG A 38 -14.31 8.93 33.65
N PHE A 39 -13.52 8.14 32.92
CA PHE A 39 -14.00 7.13 31.98
C PHE A 39 -13.15 5.88 32.11
N VAL A 40 -13.81 4.72 32.09
CA VAL A 40 -13.17 3.41 32.21
C VAL A 40 -13.75 2.51 31.13
N TYR A 41 -12.95 2.24 30.11
CA TYR A 41 -13.31 1.38 29.00
C TYR A 41 -12.28 0.26 28.87
N ILE A 42 -12.53 -0.84 29.56
CA ILE A 42 -11.71 -2.06 29.53
C ILE A 42 -12.64 -3.18 29.08
N ASN A 43 -12.17 -4.00 28.14
CA ASN A 43 -12.96 -5.10 27.60
C ASN A 43 -13.38 -6.07 28.71
N ASN A 44 -14.65 -6.48 28.70
CA ASN A 44 -15.24 -7.40 29.68
C ASN A 44 -15.07 -6.96 31.14
N TYR A 45 -15.00 -5.65 31.39
CA TYR A 45 -14.85 -5.11 32.73
C TYR A 45 -15.89 -4.03 33.02
N THR A 46 -16.57 -4.17 34.15
CA THR A 46 -17.44 -3.14 34.71
C THR A 46 -16.72 -2.53 35.91
N TYR A 47 -16.56 -1.21 35.90
CA TYR A 47 -15.85 -0.50 36.96
C TYR A 47 -16.55 -0.69 38.33
N ASN A 48 -15.81 -1.21 39.30
CA ASN A 48 -16.31 -1.51 40.64
C ASN A 48 -15.36 -0.99 41.73
N ASN A 49 -15.55 0.27 42.14
CA ASN A 49 -14.93 0.91 43.32
C ASN A 49 -13.54 0.39 43.73
N CYS A 50 -12.61 0.31 42.77
CA CYS A 50 -11.25 -0.19 42.96
C CYS A 50 -10.25 0.97 42.99
N THR A 51 -9.05 0.72 43.50
CA THR A 51 -7.99 1.73 43.51
C THR A 51 -7.51 2.05 42.09
N ASN A 52 -6.93 3.25 41.90
CA ASN A 52 -6.33 3.63 40.61
C ASN A 52 -5.25 2.63 40.18
N LYS A 53 -4.49 2.09 41.14
CA LYS A 53 -3.46 1.08 40.89
C LYS A 53 -4.07 -0.19 40.30
N GLU A 54 -5.02 -0.81 41.00
CA GLU A 54 -5.70 -2.03 40.53
C GLU A 54 -6.37 -1.82 39.17
N LEU A 55 -6.92 -0.63 38.93
CA LEU A 55 -7.56 -0.30 37.67
C LEU A 55 -6.56 -0.28 36.51
N ILE A 56 -5.39 0.33 36.72
CA ILE A 56 -4.30 0.37 35.72
C ILE A 56 -3.74 -1.04 35.49
N GLU A 57 -3.54 -1.82 36.55
CA GLU A 57 -3.10 -3.21 36.45
C GLU A 57 -4.07 -4.05 35.63
N LYS A 58 -5.39 -3.87 35.82
CA LYS A 58 -6.43 -4.50 34.99
C LYS A 58 -6.32 -4.13 33.52
N LEU A 59 -6.12 -2.84 33.19
CA LEU A 59 -5.94 -2.40 31.80
C LEU A 59 -4.68 -2.99 31.18
N ILE A 60 -3.56 -3.02 31.91
CA ILE A 60 -2.31 -3.63 31.44
C ILE A 60 -2.55 -5.11 31.13
N ASN A 61 -3.15 -5.85 32.06
CA ASN A 61 -3.41 -7.29 31.90
C ASN A 61 -4.48 -7.62 30.84
N SER A 62 -5.38 -6.68 30.52
CA SER A 62 -6.37 -6.88 29.45
C SER A 62 -5.83 -6.54 28.04
N SER A 63 -4.73 -5.80 27.97
CA SER A 63 -4.05 -5.44 26.72
C SER A 63 -3.27 -6.63 26.16
N LYS A 64 -3.23 -6.77 24.83
CA LYS A 64 -2.50 -7.87 24.20
C LYS A 64 -0.98 -7.76 24.38
N SER A 65 -0.47 -6.53 24.45
CA SER A 65 0.96 -6.23 24.62
C SER A 65 1.43 -6.31 26.08
N ASN A 66 0.50 -6.47 27.03
CA ASN A 66 0.75 -6.28 28.46
C ASN A 66 1.43 -4.93 28.75
N SER A 67 1.09 -3.90 27.98
CA SER A 67 1.64 -2.55 28.15
C SER A 67 0.64 -1.46 27.77
N VAL A 68 0.86 -0.28 28.31
CA VAL A 68 0.02 0.90 28.13
C VAL A 68 0.85 2.11 27.71
N ASN A 69 0.17 3.06 27.08
CA ASN A 69 0.68 4.38 26.76
C ASN A 69 -0.07 5.41 27.61
N ILE A 70 0.62 6.49 28.00
CA ILE A 70 0.06 7.59 28.78
C ILE A 70 0.17 8.86 27.96
N ARG A 71 -0.96 9.53 27.75
CA ARG A 71 -1.05 10.84 27.09
C ARG A 71 -1.74 11.84 28.01
N SER A 72 -1.25 13.08 28.00
CA SER A 72 -1.85 14.18 28.77
C SER A 72 -2.48 15.23 27.87
N TYR A 73 -3.44 15.98 28.42
CA TYR A 73 -4.15 17.06 27.74
C TYR A 73 -4.76 18.02 28.76
N SER A 74 -5.06 19.24 28.33
CA SER A 74 -5.78 20.22 29.13
C SER A 74 -6.83 20.93 28.27
N PRO A 75 -7.80 21.65 28.86
CA PRO A 75 -8.78 22.42 28.10
C PRO A 75 -8.15 23.42 27.10
N HIS A 76 -6.94 23.89 27.38
CA HIS A 76 -6.21 24.84 26.54
C HIS A 76 -5.24 24.17 25.55
N VAL A 77 -4.76 22.95 25.85
CA VAL A 77 -3.77 22.22 25.04
C VAL A 77 -4.23 20.78 24.83
N MET A 78 -4.94 20.55 23.73
CA MET A 78 -5.50 19.24 23.37
C MET A 78 -4.54 18.37 22.56
N LYS A 79 -3.61 18.96 21.80
CA LYS A 79 -2.69 18.26 20.89
C LYS A 79 -1.24 18.64 21.23
N GLY A 80 -0.28 17.78 20.84
CA GLY A 80 1.16 18.06 20.96
C GLY A 80 1.82 17.71 22.29
N ASN A 81 1.09 17.23 23.30
CA ASN A 81 1.69 16.78 24.55
C ASN A 81 2.53 15.50 24.35
N LYS A 82 3.55 15.33 25.21
CA LYS A 82 4.44 14.16 25.20
C LYS A 82 3.63 12.88 25.43
N LEU A 83 3.83 11.91 24.54
CA LEU A 83 3.37 10.54 24.72
C LEU A 83 4.43 9.75 25.49
N ILE A 84 4.02 9.08 26.56
CA ILE A 84 4.89 8.15 27.30
C ILE A 84 4.42 6.74 26.94
N SER A 85 5.26 6.00 26.24
CA SER A 85 4.87 4.72 25.64
C SER A 85 5.39 3.51 26.41
N ASN A 86 4.72 2.37 26.20
CA ASN A 86 5.22 1.03 26.50
C ASN A 86 5.48 0.76 28.00
N LYS A 87 4.65 1.33 28.89
CA LYS A 87 4.71 1.07 30.33
C LYS A 87 4.04 -0.25 30.66
N LYS A 88 4.74 -1.10 31.40
CA LYS A 88 4.29 -2.44 31.78
C LYS A 88 3.94 -2.50 33.27
N ILE A 89 3.53 -3.67 33.73
CA ILE A 89 3.13 -3.91 35.12
C ILE A 89 4.24 -3.55 36.12
N GLU A 90 5.50 -3.83 35.76
CA GLU A 90 6.68 -3.47 36.55
C GLU A 90 6.88 -1.95 36.71
N ASN A 91 6.23 -1.13 35.87
CA ASN A 91 6.32 0.32 35.92
C ASN A 91 5.14 0.97 36.66
N ILE A 92 4.31 0.19 37.38
CA ILE A 92 3.06 0.70 37.96
C ILE A 92 3.25 1.94 38.85
N GLU A 93 4.29 1.96 39.69
CA GLU A 93 4.59 3.12 40.55
C GLU A 93 4.99 4.35 39.71
N GLU A 94 5.77 4.16 38.65
CA GLU A 94 6.14 5.23 37.72
C GLU A 94 4.90 5.78 36.99
N ILE A 95 3.95 4.91 36.60
CA ILE A 95 2.68 5.33 35.99
C ILE A 95 1.90 6.23 36.97
N LEU A 96 1.81 5.83 38.24
CA LEU A 96 1.12 6.62 39.27
C LEU A 96 1.79 7.98 39.50
N ASP A 97 3.13 8.03 39.53
CA ASP A 97 3.88 9.27 39.64
C ASP A 97 3.66 10.20 38.43
N ILE A 98 3.61 9.64 37.22
CA ILE A 98 3.28 10.40 36.00
C ILE A 98 1.88 11.02 36.11
N LEU A 99 0.88 10.25 36.57
CA LEU A 99 -0.48 10.76 36.76
C LEU A 99 -0.53 11.89 37.78
N LYS A 100 0.20 11.74 38.90
CA LYS A 100 0.32 12.76 39.94
C LYS A 100 0.97 14.03 39.39
N ASN A 101 2.07 13.91 38.65
CA ASN A 101 2.77 15.05 38.06
C ASN A 101 1.91 15.78 37.02
N ASN A 102 1.23 15.04 36.13
CA ASN A 102 0.30 15.64 35.17
C ASN A 102 -0.80 16.44 35.90
N ARG A 103 -1.34 15.92 37.01
CA ARG A 103 -2.35 16.62 37.81
C ARG A 103 -1.81 17.89 38.46
N LEU A 104 -0.61 17.85 39.03
CA LEU A 104 0.06 19.04 39.59
C LEU A 104 0.27 20.13 38.54
N GLU A 105 0.44 19.74 37.27
CA GLU A 105 0.52 20.65 36.12
C GLU A 105 -0.85 21.06 35.54
N GLY A 106 -1.96 20.68 36.19
CA GLY A 106 -3.33 20.97 35.72
C GLY A 106 -3.75 20.21 34.47
N LYS A 107 -3.09 19.08 34.17
CA LYS A 107 -3.36 18.23 33.00
C LYS A 107 -4.15 16.98 33.38
N CYS A 108 -5.05 16.61 32.49
CA CYS A 108 -5.80 15.36 32.53
C CYS A 108 -4.96 14.28 31.83
N SER A 109 -5.19 13.01 32.15
CA SER A 109 -4.41 11.90 31.61
C SER A 109 -5.31 10.81 31.04
N ILE A 110 -4.96 10.27 29.88
CA ILE A 110 -5.54 9.05 29.33
C ILE A 110 -4.43 7.99 29.32
N ILE A 111 -4.70 6.86 29.99
CA ILE A 111 -3.90 5.65 29.89
C ILE A 111 -4.64 4.73 28.93
N ASN A 112 -4.03 4.36 27.81
CA ASN A 112 -4.64 3.44 26.85
C ASN A 112 -3.74 2.23 26.59
N GLU A 113 -4.32 1.10 26.20
CA GLU A 113 -3.54 -0.06 25.78
C GLU A 113 -2.56 0.31 24.66
N ASN A 114 -1.39 -0.32 24.69
CA ASN A 114 -0.43 -0.20 23.60
C ASN A 114 -0.75 -1.23 22.51
N ILE A 115 -1.01 -0.76 21.29
CA ILE A 115 -1.23 -1.60 20.12
C ILE A 115 0.03 -1.56 19.26
N ASP A 116 0.60 -2.72 18.96
CA ASP A 116 1.85 -2.82 18.20
C ASP A 116 1.64 -2.42 16.74
N ILE A 117 2.39 -1.42 16.29
CA ILE A 117 2.38 -0.95 14.90
C ILE A 117 3.03 -1.96 13.94
N ASN A 118 3.77 -2.94 14.44
CA ASN A 118 4.45 -3.98 13.66
C ASN A 118 3.64 -5.28 13.54
N ASP A 119 2.39 -5.30 14.00
CA ASP A 119 1.54 -6.50 14.02
C ASP A 119 1.02 -6.95 12.65
N GLY A 120 1.49 -6.29 11.57
CA GLY A 120 1.04 -6.49 10.20
C GLY A 120 -0.05 -5.51 9.77
N GLY A 121 -0.57 -4.68 10.69
CA GLY A 121 -1.62 -3.69 10.42
C GLY A 121 -1.14 -2.40 9.75
N ILE A 122 -2.10 -1.48 9.57
CA ILE A 122 -1.88 -0.12 9.05
C ILE A 122 -2.53 0.90 9.98
N SER A 123 -2.01 2.12 9.96
CA SER A 123 -2.66 3.28 10.56
C SER A 123 -2.83 4.37 9.52
N GLY A 124 -3.83 5.23 9.69
CA GLY A 124 -4.16 6.22 8.69
C GLY A 124 -5.26 7.19 9.06
N VAL A 125 -5.71 7.92 8.04
CA VAL A 125 -6.77 8.92 8.12
C VAL A 125 -7.77 8.71 6.99
N VAL A 126 -9.05 8.88 7.30
CA VAL A 126 -10.13 9.03 6.31
C VAL A 126 -10.68 10.44 6.40
N LEU A 127 -10.84 11.13 5.27
CA LEU A 127 -11.53 12.41 5.17
C LEU A 127 -12.12 12.56 3.76
N GLY A 128 -13.41 12.90 3.66
CA GLY A 128 -14.08 13.03 2.37
C GLY A 128 -14.06 11.73 1.57
N ASN A 129 -13.62 11.86 0.30
CA ASN A 129 -13.41 10.74 -0.62
C ASN A 129 -11.97 10.20 -0.60
N THR A 130 -11.16 10.53 0.41
CA THR A 130 -9.76 10.12 0.49
C THR A 130 -9.50 9.27 1.73
N ILE A 131 -8.72 8.22 1.54
CA ILE A 131 -8.15 7.41 2.61
C ILE A 131 -6.63 7.37 2.44
N GLU A 132 -5.93 7.65 3.53
CA GLU A 132 -4.47 7.70 3.59
C GLU A 132 -3.97 6.78 4.69
N PHE A 133 -2.99 5.91 4.41
CA PHE A 133 -2.47 5.00 5.43
C PHE A 133 -1.06 4.51 5.14
N SER A 134 -0.40 4.04 6.19
CA SER A 134 0.92 3.41 6.13
C SER A 134 1.01 2.25 7.13
N PRO A 135 1.69 1.15 6.77
CA PRO A 135 2.07 0.11 7.74
C PRO A 135 3.20 0.62 8.63
N LYS A 136 3.38 -0.01 9.80
CA LYS A 136 4.48 0.28 10.76
C LYS A 136 4.54 1.74 11.20
N ASP A 137 3.38 2.39 11.27
CA ASP A 137 3.28 3.79 11.68
C ASP A 137 1.96 4.04 12.42
N THR A 138 1.82 5.25 12.96
CA THR A 138 0.63 5.77 13.61
C THR A 138 -0.20 6.60 12.62
N PRO A 139 -1.43 7.02 12.95
CA PRO A 139 -2.24 7.88 12.07
C PRO A 139 -1.56 9.17 11.60
N LYS A 140 -0.50 9.62 12.30
CA LYS A 140 0.35 10.75 11.89
C LYS A 140 1.22 10.46 10.66
N CYS A 141 1.16 9.26 10.09
CA CYS A 141 1.88 8.93 8.86
C CYS A 141 1.49 9.83 7.68
N VAL A 142 0.29 10.44 7.71
CA VAL A 142 -0.20 11.34 6.66
C VAL A 142 0.63 12.62 6.50
N ASP A 143 1.43 12.98 7.51
CA ASP A 143 2.36 14.11 7.46
C ASP A 143 3.72 13.71 6.86
N LYS A 144 3.93 12.43 6.52
CA LYS A 144 5.20 11.88 6.04
C LYS A 144 5.12 11.51 4.55
N GLU A 145 6.28 11.46 3.92
CA GLU A 145 6.40 10.97 2.55
C GLU A 145 6.07 9.47 2.42
N GLY A 146 5.64 9.08 1.23
CA GLY A 146 5.37 7.68 0.89
C GLY A 146 4.06 7.13 1.44
N VAL A 147 3.19 7.93 2.06
CA VAL A 147 1.86 7.45 2.50
C VAL A 147 1.07 6.88 1.31
N CYS A 148 0.34 5.78 1.52
CA CYS A 148 -0.59 5.29 0.53
C CYS A 148 -1.83 6.18 0.53
N ARG A 149 -2.13 6.84 -0.59
CA ARG A 149 -3.31 7.70 -0.77
C ARG A 149 -4.20 7.12 -1.86
N LEU A 150 -5.47 6.92 -1.54
CA LEU A 150 -6.46 6.29 -2.43
C LEU A 150 -7.81 6.99 -2.35
N PRO A 151 -8.67 6.89 -3.39
CA PRO A 151 -10.09 7.10 -3.23
C PRO A 151 -10.65 6.18 -2.14
N ARG A 152 -11.56 6.70 -1.30
CA ARG A 152 -12.03 6.05 -0.07
C ARG A 152 -12.52 4.61 -0.31
N GLU A 153 -13.41 4.42 -1.27
CA GLU A 153 -13.95 3.08 -1.57
C GLU A 153 -12.87 2.13 -2.12
N ILE A 154 -11.96 2.61 -2.97
CA ILE A 154 -10.83 1.80 -3.47
C ILE A 154 -9.95 1.35 -2.31
N GLY A 155 -9.64 2.25 -1.37
CA GLY A 155 -8.84 1.90 -0.20
C GLY A 155 -9.54 0.90 0.72
N TYR A 156 -10.85 1.02 0.93
CA TYR A 156 -11.60 0.01 1.69
C TYR A 156 -11.59 -1.36 1.01
N GLU A 157 -11.83 -1.43 -0.30
CA GLU A 157 -11.79 -2.70 -1.03
C GLU A 157 -10.39 -3.34 -1.02
N ILE A 158 -9.31 -2.54 -1.12
CA ILE A 158 -7.94 -3.04 -0.95
C ILE A 158 -7.76 -3.63 0.44
N LEU A 159 -8.11 -2.87 1.49
CA LEU A 159 -7.92 -3.30 2.87
C LEU A 159 -8.76 -4.55 3.18
N GLU A 160 -9.98 -4.65 2.65
CA GLU A 160 -10.84 -5.83 2.77
C GLU A 160 -10.23 -7.06 2.10
N LYS A 161 -9.71 -6.94 0.88
CA LYS A 161 -9.03 -8.05 0.21
C LYS A 161 -7.76 -8.49 0.93
N VAL A 162 -7.00 -7.55 1.49
CA VAL A 162 -5.70 -7.82 2.12
C VAL A 162 -5.87 -8.40 3.53
N TYR A 163 -6.77 -7.85 4.34
CA TYR A 163 -6.96 -8.24 5.74
C TYR A 163 -8.14 -9.19 5.98
N GLY A 164 -9.03 -9.35 4.99
CA GLY A 164 -10.21 -10.21 5.07
C GLY A 164 -11.44 -9.56 5.72
N PHE A 165 -11.41 -8.25 5.97
CA PHE A 165 -12.53 -7.49 6.51
C PHE A 165 -12.45 -6.02 6.10
N LYS A 166 -13.60 -5.37 5.88
CA LYS A 166 -13.67 -3.93 5.61
C LYS A 166 -13.40 -3.14 6.90
N PRO A 167 -12.57 -2.08 6.88
CA PRO A 167 -12.39 -1.21 8.03
C PRO A 167 -13.71 -0.57 8.46
N ASP A 168 -14.03 -0.66 9.75
CA ASP A 168 -15.28 -0.12 10.30
C ASP A 168 -15.13 1.36 10.69
N VAL A 169 -15.41 2.25 9.74
CA VAL A 169 -15.28 3.71 9.91
C VAL A 169 -16.59 4.38 9.50
N ASN A 170 -17.58 4.33 10.40
CA ASN A 170 -18.95 4.78 10.17
C ASN A 170 -19.15 6.26 10.50
N PHE A 171 -18.38 7.12 9.83
CA PHE A 171 -18.49 8.56 9.97
C PHE A 171 -18.83 9.22 8.63
N ASP A 172 -19.61 10.29 8.72
CA ASP A 172 -19.92 11.18 7.61
C ASP A 172 -18.62 11.72 6.97
N PRO A 173 -18.58 11.94 5.64
CA PRO A 173 -17.38 12.41 4.94
C PRO A 173 -16.76 13.70 5.50
N ASN A 174 -17.54 14.56 6.17
CA ASN A 174 -17.07 15.78 6.82
C ASN A 174 -16.24 15.54 8.08
N TYR A 175 -16.14 14.31 8.57
CA TYR A 175 -15.24 14.00 9.66
C TYR A 175 -13.91 13.45 9.16
N ARG A 176 -12.83 14.06 9.64
CA ARG A 176 -11.48 13.50 9.59
C ARG A 176 -11.36 12.47 10.70
N ILE A 177 -11.18 11.20 10.32
CA ILE A 177 -11.08 10.08 11.25
C ILE A 177 -9.66 9.53 11.26
N GLU A 178 -8.99 9.55 12.40
CA GLU A 178 -7.75 8.82 12.62
C GLU A 178 -8.10 7.39 13.01
N PHE A 179 -7.58 6.41 12.25
CA PHE A 179 -7.91 5.00 12.46
C PHE A 179 -6.68 4.10 12.31
N SER A 180 -6.79 2.88 12.81
CA SER A 180 -5.88 1.79 12.47
C SER A 180 -6.64 0.49 12.26
N VAL A 181 -6.01 -0.42 11.52
CA VAL A 181 -6.51 -1.74 11.16
C VAL A 181 -5.48 -2.78 11.59
N HIS A 182 -5.92 -3.80 12.31
CA HIS A 182 -5.06 -4.81 12.92
C HIS A 182 -5.50 -6.23 12.54
N PRO A 183 -4.58 -7.14 12.18
CA PRO A 183 -4.92 -8.54 11.90
C PRO A 183 -5.55 -9.24 13.11
N ASN A 184 -5.15 -8.84 14.32
CA ASN A 184 -5.73 -9.33 15.55
C ASN A 184 -6.78 -8.35 16.07
N ARG A 185 -7.80 -8.88 16.74
CA ARG A 185 -8.82 -8.08 17.42
C ARG A 185 -8.22 -7.30 18.60
N GLN A 186 -8.50 -6.01 18.65
CA GLN A 186 -8.02 -5.05 19.66
C GLN A 186 -9.19 -4.20 20.20
N GLY A 187 -8.92 -3.36 21.19
CA GLY A 187 -9.89 -2.39 21.65
C GLY A 187 -10.96 -2.94 22.59
N VAL A 188 -11.86 -2.04 22.96
CA VAL A 188 -12.96 -2.28 23.89
C VAL A 188 -13.93 -3.34 23.36
N ASN A 189 -14.25 -3.31 22.06
CA ASN A 189 -15.20 -4.22 21.42
C ASN A 189 -14.55 -5.49 20.84
N LYS A 190 -13.22 -5.64 20.95
CA LYS A 190 -12.44 -6.73 20.33
C LYS A 190 -12.74 -6.85 18.83
N GLU A 191 -12.51 -5.76 18.12
CA GLU A 191 -12.65 -5.66 16.67
C GLU A 191 -11.30 -5.37 16.01
N HIS A 192 -11.27 -5.36 14.69
CA HIS A 192 -10.04 -5.16 13.93
C HIS A 192 -9.76 -3.71 13.56
N THR A 193 -10.73 -2.82 13.69
CA THR A 193 -10.58 -1.38 13.46
C THR A 193 -10.56 -0.65 14.79
N ILE A 194 -9.67 0.34 14.91
CA ILE A 194 -9.55 1.21 16.07
C ILE A 194 -9.67 2.64 15.59
N ILE A 195 -10.59 3.40 16.18
CA ILE A 195 -10.71 4.84 15.98
C ILE A 195 -9.91 5.55 17.09
N TRP A 196 -9.00 6.41 16.69
CA TRP A 196 -8.09 7.14 17.59
C TRP A 196 -8.59 8.54 17.91
N GLU A 197 -9.14 9.23 16.92
CA GLU A 197 -9.64 10.60 17.01
C GLU A 197 -10.60 10.90 15.85
N TYR A 198 -11.55 11.80 16.06
CA TYR A 198 -12.38 12.38 15.00
C TYR A 198 -12.51 13.90 15.15
N GLU A 199 -12.61 14.58 14.02
CA GLU A 199 -12.74 16.04 13.94
C GLU A 199 -13.57 16.45 12.73
N TYR A 200 -14.48 17.41 12.90
CA TYR A 200 -15.36 17.87 11.84
C TYR A 200 -14.69 18.97 11.00
N TYR A 201 -14.86 18.90 9.69
CA TYR A 201 -14.33 19.84 8.70
C TYR A 201 -15.46 20.38 7.81
N ASN A 202 -15.53 21.70 7.66
CA ASN A 202 -16.53 22.39 6.84
C ASN A 202 -16.27 22.25 5.34
N GLU A 203 -15.00 22.21 4.95
CA GLU A 203 -14.56 22.15 3.56
C GLU A 203 -13.65 20.93 3.38
N ILE A 204 -13.90 20.16 2.32
CA ILE A 204 -13.16 18.93 2.02
C ILE A 204 -12.71 18.97 0.56
N SER A 205 -11.46 18.58 0.32
CA SER A 205 -10.96 18.36 -1.03
C SER A 205 -11.20 16.91 -1.46
N ASN A 206 -11.56 16.72 -2.72
CA ASN A 206 -11.96 15.42 -3.29
C ASN A 206 -10.93 14.81 -4.25
N ASP A 207 -9.75 15.41 -4.38
CA ASP A 207 -8.74 14.93 -5.33
C ASP A 207 -7.81 13.91 -4.67
N SER A 208 -7.95 12.65 -5.09
CA SER A 208 -7.06 11.56 -4.67
C SER A 208 -6.40 10.94 -5.89
N ILE A 209 -5.12 11.26 -6.11
CA ILE A 209 -4.31 10.63 -7.16
C ILE A 209 -3.64 9.40 -6.54
N ILE A 210 -3.84 8.25 -7.18
CA ILE A 210 -3.22 6.99 -6.77
C ILE A 210 -1.78 7.03 -7.24
N THR A 211 -0.83 6.79 -6.34
CA THR A 211 0.60 6.72 -6.69
C THR A 211 1.26 5.50 -6.08
N TRP A 212 2.13 4.83 -6.85
CA TRP A 212 3.01 3.78 -6.32
C TRP A 212 4.35 3.74 -7.08
N PRO A 213 5.47 3.37 -6.41
CA PRO A 213 5.56 2.82 -5.07
C PRO A 213 5.21 3.79 -3.93
N ASN A 214 4.52 3.29 -2.91
CA ASN A 214 4.24 3.92 -1.62
C ASN A 214 4.56 2.92 -0.49
N ASN A 215 4.46 3.31 0.78
CA ASN A 215 4.83 2.47 1.92
C ASN A 215 4.02 1.17 1.98
N PHE A 216 2.74 1.22 1.61
CA PHE A 216 1.88 0.04 1.57
C PHE A 216 2.18 -0.86 0.37
N SER A 217 2.42 -0.29 -0.82
CA SER A 217 2.82 -1.08 -1.99
C SER A 217 4.17 -1.75 -1.76
N ARG A 218 5.13 -1.10 -1.09
CA ARG A 218 6.40 -1.72 -0.67
C ARG A 218 6.19 -2.84 0.35
N PHE A 219 5.21 -2.69 1.23
CA PHE A 219 4.91 -3.65 2.29
C PHE A 219 4.32 -4.97 1.77
N ILE A 220 3.47 -4.91 0.73
CA ILE A 220 2.87 -6.10 0.09
C ILE A 220 3.58 -6.52 -1.21
N GLY A 221 4.37 -5.64 -1.82
CA GLY A 221 5.02 -5.79 -3.11
C GLY A 221 4.34 -4.96 -4.22
N ASP A 222 5.12 -4.19 -4.97
CA ASP A 222 4.61 -3.24 -5.98
C ASP A 222 3.75 -3.91 -7.06
N LYS A 223 4.17 -5.11 -7.50
CA LYS A 223 3.44 -5.91 -8.49
C LYS A 223 2.08 -6.36 -7.94
N VAL A 224 2.01 -6.69 -6.64
CA VAL A 224 0.76 -7.05 -5.97
C VAL A 224 -0.17 -5.85 -5.93
N PHE A 225 0.35 -4.68 -5.55
CA PHE A 225 -0.44 -3.46 -5.47
C PHE A 225 -1.05 -3.07 -6.82
N GLY A 226 -0.27 -3.10 -7.90
CA GLY A 226 -0.77 -2.84 -9.25
C GLY A 226 -1.87 -3.82 -9.68
N LEU A 227 -1.71 -5.11 -9.37
CA LEU A 227 -2.72 -6.12 -9.69
C LEU A 227 -3.99 -6.00 -8.83
N LEU A 228 -3.88 -5.60 -7.57
CA LEU A 228 -5.04 -5.30 -6.71
C LEU A 228 -5.85 -4.12 -7.26
N ILE A 229 -5.17 -3.05 -7.68
CA ILE A 229 -5.82 -1.93 -8.35
C ILE A 229 -6.55 -2.40 -9.60
N ALA A 230 -5.90 -3.22 -10.45
CA ALA A 230 -6.54 -3.76 -11.64
C ALA A 230 -7.81 -4.58 -11.32
N ASP A 231 -7.76 -5.44 -10.30
CA ASP A 231 -8.89 -6.27 -9.88
C ASP A 231 -10.06 -5.42 -9.34
N ILE A 232 -9.78 -4.43 -8.50
CA ILE A 232 -10.79 -3.51 -7.92
C ILE A 232 -11.46 -2.64 -8.97
N LEU A 233 -10.72 -2.21 -10.00
CA LEU A 233 -11.28 -1.52 -11.16
C LEU A 233 -12.10 -2.44 -12.09
N GLY A 234 -12.29 -3.70 -11.69
CA GLY A 234 -13.07 -4.72 -12.37
C GLY A 234 -12.40 -5.23 -13.64
N LEU A 235 -11.07 -5.11 -13.78
CA LEU A 235 -10.33 -5.72 -14.88
C LEU A 235 -10.21 -7.23 -14.65
N ARG A 236 -9.94 -8.00 -15.71
CA ARG A 236 -9.71 -9.43 -15.58
C ARG A 236 -8.27 -9.67 -15.13
N VAL A 237 -8.09 -9.90 -13.84
CA VAL A 237 -6.81 -10.38 -13.28
C VAL A 237 -6.96 -11.88 -12.99
N PRO A 238 -6.00 -12.74 -13.40
CA PRO A 238 -6.05 -14.16 -13.04
C PRO A 238 -6.05 -14.35 -11.52
N ARG A 239 -6.76 -15.37 -11.03
CA ARG A 239 -6.85 -15.66 -9.61
C ARG A 239 -5.44 -15.80 -9.03
N THR A 240 -5.14 -14.97 -8.05
CA THR A 240 -3.79 -14.78 -7.53
C THR A 240 -3.81 -14.95 -6.02
N THR A 241 -2.97 -15.85 -5.51
CA THR A 241 -2.67 -15.98 -4.08
C THR A 241 -1.37 -15.25 -3.79
N VAL A 242 -1.39 -14.35 -2.81
CA VAL A 242 -0.22 -13.60 -2.35
C VAL A 242 0.34 -14.25 -1.10
N ILE A 243 1.61 -14.62 -1.13
CA ILE A 243 2.34 -15.20 0.00
C ILE A 243 3.31 -14.12 0.49
N SER A 244 2.91 -13.40 1.53
CA SER A 244 3.59 -12.20 2.04
C SER A 244 4.47 -12.50 3.25
N ARG A 245 5.42 -11.60 3.54
CA ARG A 245 6.24 -11.66 4.78
C ARG A 245 5.51 -11.16 6.02
N ASN A 246 4.74 -10.09 5.90
CA ASN A 246 4.25 -9.31 7.04
C ASN A 246 2.75 -9.49 7.35
N ILE A 247 2.01 -10.15 6.46
CA ILE A 247 0.57 -10.35 6.56
C ILE A 247 0.22 -11.78 6.14
N ALA A 248 -0.92 -12.28 6.63
CA ALA A 248 -1.42 -13.58 6.22
C ALA A 248 -1.66 -13.63 4.69
N PRO A 249 -1.52 -14.81 4.06
CA PRO A 249 -1.82 -14.95 2.65
C PRO A 249 -3.26 -14.57 2.31
N PHE A 250 -3.46 -13.89 1.18
CA PHE A 250 -4.77 -13.48 0.70
C PHE A 250 -4.91 -13.72 -0.81
N ILE A 251 -6.16 -13.71 -1.30
CA ILE A 251 -6.50 -14.09 -2.67
C ILE A 251 -7.36 -13.00 -3.33
N PHE A 252 -7.10 -12.73 -4.59
CA PHE A 252 -7.91 -11.83 -5.42
C PHE A 252 -7.90 -12.26 -6.90
N GLY A 253 -8.62 -11.57 -7.78
CA GLY A 253 -8.74 -11.94 -9.19
C GLY A 253 -9.82 -12.98 -9.49
N LYS A 254 -9.81 -13.49 -10.72
CA LYS A 254 -10.84 -14.38 -11.29
C LYS A 254 -10.24 -15.67 -11.81
N GLU A 255 -10.99 -16.75 -11.67
CA GLU A 255 -10.58 -18.06 -12.19
C GLU A 255 -10.42 -18.02 -13.71
N THR A 256 -9.32 -18.59 -14.21
CA THR A 256 -9.05 -18.69 -15.65
C THR A 256 -9.55 -20.02 -16.24
N GLY A 257 -9.88 -20.99 -15.37
CA GLY A 257 -10.16 -22.36 -15.74
C GLY A 257 -8.91 -23.24 -15.91
N LEU A 258 -7.72 -22.68 -15.66
CA LEU A 258 -6.46 -23.39 -15.67
C LEU A 258 -5.93 -23.62 -14.25
N TYR A 259 -5.25 -24.74 -14.05
CA TYR A 259 -4.71 -25.13 -12.74
C TYR A 259 -3.20 -24.88 -12.63
N GLU A 260 -2.52 -24.68 -13.76
CA GLU A 260 -1.13 -24.29 -13.82
C GLU A 260 -0.91 -22.95 -13.10
N LYS A 261 0.23 -22.83 -12.41
CA LYS A 261 0.56 -21.68 -11.59
C LYS A 261 1.82 -21.00 -12.08
N TRP A 262 1.72 -19.69 -12.27
CA TRP A 262 2.85 -18.79 -12.40
C TRP A 262 3.32 -18.36 -11.02
N ILE A 263 4.58 -18.66 -10.72
CA ILE A 263 5.24 -18.21 -9.50
C ILE A 263 6.09 -16.98 -9.81
N ARG A 264 5.79 -15.88 -9.12
CA ARG A 264 6.38 -14.57 -9.42
C ARG A 264 6.85 -13.89 -8.15
N THR A 265 8.10 -13.48 -8.11
CA THR A 265 8.61 -12.63 -7.02
C THR A 265 8.05 -11.21 -7.13
N CYS A 266 7.73 -10.62 -5.99
CA CYS A 266 7.29 -9.23 -5.86
C CYS A 266 8.27 -8.47 -4.98
N PRO A 267 9.24 -7.76 -5.57
CA PRO A 267 10.13 -6.91 -4.81
C PRO A 267 9.39 -5.72 -4.18
N ILE A 268 10.01 -5.12 -3.17
CA ILE A 268 9.48 -3.90 -2.52
C ILE A 268 9.32 -2.75 -3.53
N ILE A 269 10.20 -2.69 -4.54
CA ILE A 269 10.15 -1.75 -5.67
C ILE A 269 10.38 -2.55 -6.94
N LYS A 270 9.64 -2.25 -8.01
CA LYS A 270 9.81 -2.94 -9.30
C LYS A 270 11.26 -2.85 -9.81
N GLU A 271 11.87 -4.00 -10.06
CA GLU A 271 13.16 -4.14 -10.76
C GLU A 271 13.00 -5.04 -12.01
N PRO A 272 12.85 -4.47 -13.22
CA PRO A 272 12.53 -5.21 -14.44
C PRO A 272 13.53 -6.33 -14.76
N GLY A 273 13.02 -7.56 -14.94
CA GLY A 273 13.82 -8.74 -15.33
C GLY A 273 14.88 -9.21 -14.33
N LYS A 274 14.94 -8.68 -13.10
CA LYS A 274 15.97 -9.06 -12.11
C LYS A 274 15.61 -10.32 -11.32
N TYR A 275 14.38 -10.40 -10.85
CA TYR A 275 13.93 -11.45 -9.93
C TYR A 275 13.11 -12.51 -10.66
N TYR A 276 13.07 -13.71 -10.08
CA TYR A 276 12.47 -14.89 -10.68
C TYR A 276 10.98 -14.72 -11.07
N THR A 277 10.65 -15.23 -12.25
CA THR A 277 9.28 -15.48 -12.71
C THR A 277 9.29 -16.76 -13.53
N GLY A 278 8.38 -17.68 -13.22
CA GLY A 278 8.28 -18.97 -13.92
C GLY A 278 6.85 -19.52 -13.92
N ASP A 279 6.57 -20.46 -14.81
CA ASP A 279 5.25 -21.04 -15.08
C ASP A 279 5.01 -22.40 -14.42
N SER A 280 5.88 -22.76 -13.48
CA SER A 280 5.82 -24.00 -12.71
C SER A 280 5.80 -23.71 -11.21
N TRP A 281 5.12 -24.57 -10.45
CA TRP A 281 5.16 -24.52 -8.99
C TRP A 281 6.58 -24.72 -8.46
N ILE A 282 6.97 -23.87 -7.52
CA ILE A 282 8.21 -23.98 -6.73
C ILE A 282 7.90 -23.61 -5.28
N ASP A 283 8.67 -24.15 -4.34
CA ASP A 283 8.58 -23.79 -2.93
C ASP A 283 8.76 -22.28 -2.74
N PRO A 284 7.70 -21.53 -2.37
CA PRO A 284 7.74 -20.07 -2.32
C PRO A 284 8.64 -19.55 -1.20
N PHE A 285 8.84 -20.32 -0.12
CA PHE A 285 9.68 -19.89 1.00
C PHE A 285 11.16 -20.02 0.67
N LYS A 286 11.55 -21.13 0.02
CA LYS A 286 12.90 -21.27 -0.51
C LYS A 286 13.19 -20.24 -1.58
N LEU A 287 12.26 -20.03 -2.51
CA LEU A 287 12.40 -19.02 -3.55
C LEU A 287 12.59 -17.63 -2.96
N MET A 288 11.78 -17.25 -1.98
CA MET A 288 11.89 -15.94 -1.31
C MET A 288 13.30 -15.73 -0.73
N ASN A 289 13.86 -16.71 -0.02
CA ASN A 289 15.22 -16.62 0.54
C ASN A 289 16.31 -16.56 -0.54
N LEU A 290 16.16 -17.31 -1.63
CA LEU A 290 17.11 -17.31 -2.75
C LEU A 290 17.12 -15.99 -3.52
N GLU A 291 15.97 -15.34 -3.66
CA GLU A 291 15.84 -14.09 -4.40
C GLU A 291 16.18 -12.87 -3.52
N GLU A 292 16.02 -13.00 -2.20
CA GLU A 292 16.36 -11.97 -1.21
C GLU A 292 17.82 -11.50 -1.32
N VAL A 293 18.75 -12.44 -1.54
CA VAL A 293 20.20 -12.17 -1.60
C VAL A 293 20.65 -11.44 -2.88
N LYS A 294 19.76 -11.25 -3.86
CA LYS A 294 20.06 -10.56 -5.12
C LYS A 294 19.93 -9.03 -5.04
N GLY A 295 19.34 -8.51 -3.96
CA GLY A 295 19.17 -7.07 -3.76
C GLY A 295 20.05 -6.53 -2.64
N ASP A 296 20.08 -5.20 -2.52
CA ASP A 296 20.99 -4.49 -1.62
C ASP A 296 20.30 -3.93 -0.36
N ASN A 297 18.99 -4.17 -0.20
CA ASN A 297 18.22 -3.73 0.98
C ASN A 297 18.12 -4.84 2.02
N ASP A 298 17.77 -4.46 3.26
CA ASP A 298 17.43 -5.42 4.33
C ASP A 298 16.26 -6.33 3.97
N VAL A 299 15.30 -5.79 3.20
CA VAL A 299 14.19 -6.53 2.61
C VAL A 299 14.04 -6.14 1.14
N ASN A 300 14.31 -7.07 0.23
CA ASN A 300 14.19 -6.93 -1.21
C ASN A 300 12.89 -7.52 -1.73
N ILE A 301 12.47 -8.70 -1.25
CA ILE A 301 11.25 -9.38 -1.67
C ILE A 301 10.15 -9.20 -0.62
N ALA A 302 9.07 -8.51 -0.98
CA ALA A 302 7.92 -8.31 -0.09
C ALA A 302 7.01 -9.54 -0.04
N SER A 303 6.82 -10.19 -1.19
CA SER A 303 5.92 -11.34 -1.34
C SER A 303 6.24 -12.18 -2.58
N ILE A 304 5.62 -13.36 -2.64
CA ILE A 304 5.58 -14.23 -3.81
C ILE A 304 4.12 -14.37 -4.27
N LEU A 305 3.86 -14.29 -5.57
CA LEU A 305 2.57 -14.61 -6.16
C LEU A 305 2.53 -16.05 -6.63
N SER A 306 1.42 -16.72 -6.35
CA SER A 306 0.95 -17.89 -7.09
C SER A 306 -0.28 -17.49 -7.89
N GLN A 307 -0.08 -17.23 -9.18
CA GLN A 307 -1.09 -16.70 -10.09
C GLN A 307 -1.54 -17.79 -11.06
N GLU A 308 -2.83 -17.93 -11.30
CA GLU A 308 -3.33 -18.84 -12.33
C GLU A 308 -2.78 -18.51 -13.72
N ALA A 309 -2.41 -19.55 -14.46
CA ALA A 309 -2.06 -19.40 -15.86
C ALA A 309 -3.26 -18.93 -16.68
N VAL A 310 -2.97 -18.24 -17.77
CA VAL A 310 -3.94 -17.91 -18.82
C VAL A 310 -3.46 -18.59 -20.09
N LYS A 311 -4.38 -19.18 -20.86
CA LYS A 311 -4.06 -19.75 -22.17
C LYS A 311 -3.54 -18.62 -23.07
N PRO A 312 -2.26 -18.60 -23.49
CA PRO A 312 -1.72 -17.43 -24.14
C PRO A 312 -1.80 -17.60 -25.66
N ILE A 313 -2.92 -17.21 -26.27
CA ILE A 313 -2.99 -17.18 -27.75
C ILE A 313 -2.11 -16.04 -28.27
N PHE A 314 -2.25 -14.86 -27.65
CA PHE A 314 -1.32 -13.75 -27.80
C PHE A 314 -1.01 -13.16 -26.44
N SER A 315 0.15 -12.55 -26.31
CA SER A 315 0.53 -11.81 -25.11
C SER A 315 1.40 -10.63 -25.47
N GLY A 316 1.53 -9.67 -24.56
CA GLY A 316 2.33 -8.49 -24.84
C GLY A 316 2.22 -7.41 -23.78
N GLY A 317 2.67 -6.22 -24.15
CA GLY A 317 2.62 -5.03 -23.31
C GLY A 317 1.77 -3.93 -23.93
N SER A 318 1.27 -3.04 -23.08
CA SER A 318 0.65 -1.80 -23.55
C SER A 318 1.00 -0.62 -22.66
N ILE A 319 1.20 0.54 -23.25
CA ILE A 319 1.25 1.84 -22.57
C ILE A 319 -0.05 2.58 -22.87
N ILE A 320 -0.77 2.94 -21.81
CA ILE A 320 -2.05 3.65 -21.86
C ILE A 320 -1.81 5.10 -21.43
N LYS A 321 -2.02 6.03 -22.37
CA LYS A 321 -1.80 7.47 -22.12
C LYS A 321 -3.11 8.23 -21.88
N LYS A 322 -3.05 9.56 -21.85
CA LYS A 322 -4.28 10.38 -21.79
C LYS A 322 -5.15 10.24 -23.04
N ASN A 323 -4.57 10.22 -24.24
CA ASN A 323 -5.31 10.09 -25.49
C ASN A 323 -5.09 8.70 -26.12
N ARG A 324 -6.16 8.14 -26.69
CA ARG A 324 -6.14 6.82 -27.34
C ARG A 324 -5.16 6.72 -28.51
N ILE A 325 -4.89 7.82 -29.21
CA ILE A 325 -3.99 7.82 -30.38
C ILE A 325 -2.54 7.55 -29.96
N ASP A 326 -2.21 7.87 -28.71
CA ASP A 326 -0.85 7.83 -28.19
C ASP A 326 -0.54 6.51 -27.45
N ASP A 327 -1.50 5.58 -27.43
CA ASP A 327 -1.31 4.25 -26.87
C ASP A 327 -0.25 3.47 -27.66
N ILE A 328 0.54 2.69 -26.93
CA ILE A 328 1.43 1.70 -27.53
C ILE A 328 0.86 0.33 -27.19
N ILE A 329 0.72 -0.54 -28.21
CA ILE A 329 0.30 -1.94 -28.04
C ILE A 329 1.30 -2.79 -28.82
N GLU A 330 2.02 -3.65 -28.11
CA GLU A 330 3.03 -4.56 -28.64
C GLU A 330 2.72 -5.98 -28.15
N GLY A 331 3.07 -7.00 -28.92
CA GLY A 331 2.89 -8.38 -28.49
C GLY A 331 3.39 -9.42 -29.49
N VAL A 332 3.26 -10.67 -29.08
CA VAL A 332 3.70 -11.88 -29.79
C VAL A 332 2.63 -12.96 -29.70
N MET A 333 2.69 -13.94 -30.62
CA MET A 333 1.89 -15.16 -30.52
C MET A 333 2.43 -16.05 -29.40
N GLY A 334 1.55 -16.63 -28.58
CA GLY A 334 1.98 -17.48 -27.47
C GLY A 334 2.33 -16.70 -26.19
N LYS A 335 3.25 -17.25 -25.40
CA LYS A 335 3.75 -16.69 -24.14
C LYS A 335 4.67 -15.47 -24.40
N GLY A 336 4.68 -14.53 -23.46
CA GLY A 336 5.33 -13.22 -23.64
C GLY A 336 6.71 -13.09 -23.01
N ASP A 337 7.20 -14.11 -22.30
CA ASP A 337 8.42 -14.01 -21.50
C ASP A 337 9.65 -13.64 -22.33
N SER A 338 9.82 -14.29 -23.48
CA SER A 338 10.89 -14.01 -24.45
C SER A 338 10.81 -12.57 -25.00
N PHE A 339 9.60 -12.10 -25.28
CA PHE A 339 9.35 -10.72 -25.68
C PHE A 339 9.74 -9.73 -24.57
N MET A 340 9.37 -10.00 -23.32
CA MET A 340 9.65 -9.12 -22.19
C MET A 340 11.16 -8.95 -21.93
N VAL A 341 11.96 -9.99 -22.16
CA VAL A 341 13.42 -9.97 -22.03
C VAL A 341 14.16 -9.60 -23.33
N GLY A 342 13.45 -9.24 -24.40
CA GLY A 342 14.03 -8.80 -25.66
C GLY A 342 14.74 -9.89 -26.47
N SER A 343 14.46 -11.18 -26.20
CA SER A 343 14.94 -12.31 -27.00
C SER A 343 14.02 -12.64 -28.18
N GLU A 344 12.79 -12.11 -28.18
CA GLU A 344 11.85 -12.20 -29.29
C GLU A 344 11.33 -10.81 -29.67
N SER A 345 11.25 -10.55 -30.98
CA SER A 345 10.79 -9.28 -31.55
C SER A 345 9.26 -9.15 -31.49
N THR A 346 8.77 -7.91 -31.55
CA THR A 346 7.33 -7.66 -31.70
C THR A 346 6.80 -8.24 -33.01
N GLN A 347 5.57 -8.76 -32.96
CA GLN A 347 4.90 -9.30 -34.13
C GLN A 347 3.71 -8.42 -34.54
N LYS A 348 3.32 -8.51 -35.81
CA LYS A 348 2.11 -7.86 -36.29
C LYS A 348 0.88 -8.59 -35.75
N LEU A 349 0.25 -8.02 -34.73
CA LEU A 349 -0.93 -8.59 -34.09
C LEU A 349 -2.16 -8.57 -35.03
N PRO A 350 -3.05 -9.58 -34.97
CA PRO A 350 -4.33 -9.56 -35.66
C PRO A 350 -5.20 -8.37 -35.23
N LYS A 351 -6.02 -7.85 -36.16
CA LYS A 351 -6.91 -6.71 -35.89
C LYS A 351 -7.87 -6.95 -34.74
N GLU A 352 -8.36 -8.18 -34.60
CA GLU A 352 -9.25 -8.61 -33.51
C GLU A 352 -8.58 -8.44 -32.14
N VAL A 353 -7.36 -8.97 -31.99
CA VAL A 353 -6.57 -8.86 -30.75
C VAL A 353 -6.32 -7.39 -30.40
N ILE A 354 -5.89 -6.58 -31.38
CA ILE A 354 -5.67 -5.15 -31.17
C ILE A 354 -6.95 -4.45 -30.71
N ASN A 355 -8.11 -4.82 -31.26
CA ASN A 355 -9.39 -4.22 -30.88
C ASN A 355 -9.77 -4.59 -29.44
N GLU A 356 -9.57 -5.84 -29.02
CA GLU A 356 -9.84 -6.26 -27.64
C GLU A 356 -8.89 -5.57 -26.65
N VAL A 357 -7.60 -5.47 -26.95
CA VAL A 357 -6.65 -4.72 -26.11
C VAL A 357 -7.02 -3.23 -26.06
N LYS A 358 -7.47 -2.63 -27.16
CA LYS A 358 -7.97 -1.24 -27.16
C LYS A 358 -9.21 -1.05 -26.30
N LYS A 359 -10.12 -2.03 -26.24
CA LYS A 359 -11.29 -1.98 -25.34
C LYS A 359 -10.82 -2.00 -23.88
N LEU A 360 -9.89 -2.88 -23.53
CA LEU A 360 -9.27 -2.91 -22.20
C LEU A 360 -8.59 -1.58 -21.86
N ASN A 361 -7.77 -1.03 -22.77
CA ASN A 361 -7.08 0.24 -22.57
C ASN A 361 -8.07 1.39 -22.34
N ASN A 362 -9.20 1.43 -23.07
CA ASN A 362 -10.22 2.45 -22.86
C ASN A 362 -10.90 2.33 -21.49
N LYS A 363 -11.12 1.11 -21.00
CA LYS A 363 -11.62 0.88 -19.64
C LYS A 363 -10.61 1.33 -18.58
N ILE A 364 -9.32 1.09 -18.78
CA ILE A 364 -8.28 1.61 -17.87
C ILE A 364 -8.25 3.14 -17.90
N ARG A 365 -8.33 3.72 -19.10
CA ARG A 365 -8.27 5.17 -19.31
C ARG A 365 -9.44 5.94 -18.70
N SER A 366 -10.62 5.33 -18.51
CA SER A 366 -11.70 5.99 -17.78
C SER A 366 -11.33 6.34 -16.34
N TYR A 367 -10.27 5.70 -15.79
CA TYR A 367 -9.70 5.99 -14.48
C TYR A 367 -8.42 6.85 -14.54
N HIS A 368 -8.12 7.49 -15.68
CA HIS A 368 -6.89 8.29 -15.87
C HIS A 368 -6.74 9.40 -14.82
N ASN A 369 -7.84 9.99 -14.34
CA ASN A 369 -7.79 11.02 -13.29
C ASN A 369 -7.21 10.49 -11.96
N TYR A 370 -7.34 9.19 -11.70
CA TYR A 370 -6.80 8.53 -10.51
C TYR A 370 -5.43 7.90 -10.78
N LEU A 371 -5.26 7.24 -11.92
CA LEU A 371 -4.07 6.42 -12.21
C LEU A 371 -2.94 7.18 -12.92
N GLY A 372 -3.27 8.24 -13.65
CA GLY A 372 -2.38 8.82 -14.65
C GLY A 372 -2.10 7.86 -15.80
N GLU A 373 -0.89 7.94 -16.34
CA GLU A 373 -0.41 7.02 -17.39
C GLU A 373 0.10 5.73 -16.77
N VAL A 374 -0.23 4.61 -17.40
CA VAL A 374 0.09 3.27 -16.89
C VAL A 374 0.60 2.36 -18.00
N SER A 375 1.37 1.35 -17.62
CA SER A 375 1.69 0.22 -18.49
C SER A 375 1.08 -1.06 -17.95
N ILE A 376 0.64 -1.92 -18.86
CA ILE A 376 0.18 -3.28 -18.53
C ILE A 376 0.98 -4.32 -19.29
N GLU A 377 1.10 -5.49 -18.68
CA GLU A 377 1.36 -6.74 -19.38
C GLU A 377 0.02 -7.48 -19.51
N TRP A 378 -0.29 -7.96 -20.70
CA TRP A 378 -1.58 -8.55 -21.04
C TRP A 378 -1.46 -9.90 -21.74
N VAL A 379 -2.48 -10.75 -21.57
CA VAL A 379 -2.62 -12.04 -22.25
C VAL A 379 -4.01 -12.16 -22.83
N TYR A 380 -4.11 -12.50 -24.12
CA TYR A 380 -5.38 -12.79 -24.81
C TYR A 380 -5.56 -14.30 -24.96
N ASP A 381 -6.67 -14.82 -24.45
CA ASP A 381 -6.95 -16.26 -24.38
C ASP A 381 -7.77 -16.82 -25.56
N GLY A 382 -8.07 -15.98 -26.54
CA GLY A 382 -8.98 -16.28 -27.66
C GLY A 382 -10.39 -15.76 -27.45
N LYS A 383 -10.69 -15.21 -26.28
CA LYS A 383 -11.98 -14.62 -25.96
C LYS A 383 -11.82 -13.29 -25.24
N ASP A 384 -10.98 -13.28 -24.21
CA ASP A 384 -10.86 -12.23 -23.23
C ASP A 384 -9.39 -11.79 -23.06
N VAL A 385 -9.17 -10.52 -22.73
CA VAL A 385 -7.84 -9.98 -22.39
C VAL A 385 -7.69 -9.92 -20.86
N TRP A 386 -6.66 -10.57 -20.36
CA TRP A 386 -6.28 -10.65 -18.96
C TRP A 386 -5.11 -9.72 -18.67
N VAL A 387 -5.20 -8.99 -17.56
CA VAL A 387 -4.10 -8.16 -17.02
C VAL A 387 -3.26 -9.03 -16.10
N VAL A 388 -2.02 -9.28 -16.50
CA VAL A 388 -1.05 -10.04 -15.68
C VAL A 388 -0.07 -9.13 -14.98
N GLN A 389 0.03 -7.85 -15.35
CA GLN A 389 0.71 -6.83 -14.58
C GLN A 389 0.16 -5.43 -14.89
N LEU A 390 0.14 -4.55 -13.90
CA LEU A 390 -0.17 -3.12 -14.04
C LEU A 390 0.90 -2.30 -13.30
N ASN A 391 1.48 -1.30 -13.97
CA ASN A 391 2.48 -0.41 -13.40
C ASN A 391 2.13 1.04 -13.70
N GLN A 392 2.45 1.95 -12.78
CA GLN A 392 2.35 3.38 -13.03
C GLN A 392 3.59 3.89 -13.79
N LEU A 393 3.39 4.80 -14.74
CA LEU A 393 4.46 5.43 -15.50
C LEU A 393 4.72 6.84 -14.97
N ARG A 394 5.98 7.11 -14.62
CA ARG A 394 6.45 8.48 -14.28
C ARG A 394 6.88 9.27 -15.50
N VAL A 395 7.37 8.58 -16.53
CA VAL A 395 7.91 9.15 -17.76
C VAL A 395 7.38 8.35 -18.94
N SER A 396 6.87 9.05 -19.96
CA SER A 396 6.40 8.42 -21.20
C SER A 396 7.03 9.02 -22.45
N GLY A 397 7.62 8.15 -23.27
CA GLY A 397 8.08 8.46 -24.61
C GLY A 397 7.02 8.18 -25.69
N ASN A 398 7.38 8.24 -26.96
CA ASN A 398 6.51 8.04 -28.13
C ASN A 398 7.23 7.23 -29.23
N ASN A 399 6.53 6.30 -29.89
CA ASN A 399 6.90 5.50 -31.08
C ASN A 399 8.29 4.84 -31.13
N HIS A 400 9.36 5.63 -31.11
CA HIS A 400 10.76 5.18 -31.14
C HIS A 400 11.58 5.76 -29.96
N THR A 401 11.02 6.70 -29.21
CA THR A 401 11.60 7.31 -28.02
C THR A 401 10.99 6.64 -26.79
N ILE A 402 11.85 6.12 -25.91
CA ILE A 402 11.44 5.49 -24.65
C ILE A 402 11.32 6.56 -23.56
N VAL A 403 12.34 7.40 -23.43
CA VAL A 403 12.38 8.56 -22.53
C VAL A 403 12.82 9.78 -23.34
N LYS A 404 12.05 10.88 -23.25
CA LYS A 404 12.39 12.13 -23.94
C LYS A 404 13.55 12.84 -23.25
N GLY A 405 14.40 13.50 -24.03
CA GLY A 405 15.46 14.36 -23.52
C GLY A 405 16.42 14.84 -24.62
N ASN A 406 17.32 15.76 -24.26
CA ASN A 406 18.31 16.35 -25.16
C ASN A 406 19.74 16.05 -24.68
N PRO A 407 20.19 14.78 -24.74
CA PRO A 407 21.55 14.43 -24.34
C PRO A 407 22.57 14.99 -25.32
N GLU A 408 23.82 15.16 -24.88
CA GLU A 408 24.94 15.57 -25.75
C GLU A 408 25.16 14.58 -26.89
N TYR A 409 25.06 13.29 -26.59
CA TYR A 409 25.06 12.20 -27.57
C TYR A 409 24.35 10.97 -27.02
N TYR A 410 24.07 10.01 -27.91
CA TYR A 410 23.51 8.70 -27.55
C TYR A 410 24.62 7.65 -27.58
N GLN A 411 24.83 6.96 -26.47
CA GLN A 411 25.66 5.77 -26.42
C GLN A 411 24.88 4.57 -26.96
N GLU A 412 25.48 3.85 -27.91
CA GLU A 412 24.91 2.64 -28.47
C GLU A 412 24.92 1.49 -27.45
N PHE A 413 23.78 0.81 -27.30
CA PHE A 413 23.68 -0.41 -26.50
C PHE A 413 22.96 -1.50 -27.30
N TYR A 414 23.63 -2.64 -27.50
CA TYR A 414 23.07 -3.77 -28.23
C TYR A 414 22.23 -4.65 -27.31
N VAL A 415 20.96 -4.87 -27.66
CA VAL A 415 19.98 -5.63 -26.86
C VAL A 415 20.48 -7.04 -26.53
N LYS A 416 21.22 -7.68 -27.47
CA LYS A 416 21.86 -8.99 -27.28
C LYS A 416 22.77 -9.11 -26.07
N ASN A 417 23.24 -7.98 -25.51
CA ASN A 417 24.08 -7.96 -24.32
C ASN A 417 23.30 -8.18 -23.02
N GLY A 418 21.96 -8.16 -23.06
CA GLY A 418 21.08 -8.49 -21.94
C GLY A 418 20.86 -7.34 -20.94
N LEU A 419 19.86 -7.53 -20.06
CA LEU A 419 19.42 -6.52 -19.09
C LEU A 419 20.48 -6.19 -18.03
N ASP A 420 21.26 -7.17 -17.57
CA ASP A 420 22.29 -6.95 -16.55
C ASP A 420 23.43 -6.07 -17.06
N ALA A 421 23.80 -6.22 -18.33
CA ALA A 421 24.77 -5.33 -18.96
C ALA A 421 24.21 -3.90 -19.07
N LEU A 422 22.92 -3.75 -19.40
CA LEU A 422 22.28 -2.43 -19.45
C LEU A 422 22.25 -1.77 -18.07
N ARG A 423 21.93 -2.52 -17.01
CA ARG A 423 21.99 -2.02 -15.62
C ARG A 423 23.36 -1.45 -15.28
N LYS A 424 24.44 -2.15 -15.65
CA LYS A 424 25.82 -1.66 -15.44
C LYS A 424 26.11 -0.38 -16.22
N VAL A 425 25.64 -0.29 -17.47
CA VAL A 425 25.79 0.93 -18.28
C VAL A 425 25.06 2.11 -17.64
N ILE A 426 23.81 1.92 -17.21
CA ILE A 426 23.00 2.94 -16.53
C ILE A 426 23.72 3.46 -15.27
N VAL A 427 24.24 2.57 -14.43
CA VAL A 427 24.99 2.96 -13.22
C VAL A 427 26.25 3.75 -13.58
N ASN A 428 26.97 3.36 -14.64
CA ASN A 428 28.19 4.04 -15.09
C ASN A 428 27.94 5.42 -15.74
N LEU A 429 26.74 5.64 -16.27
CA LEU A 429 26.33 6.95 -16.81
C LEU A 429 26.11 7.96 -15.68
N GLY A 430 25.54 7.55 -14.55
CA GLY A 430 25.27 8.45 -13.42
C GLY A 430 24.53 9.71 -13.87
N ASP A 431 25.02 10.89 -13.46
CA ASP A 431 24.44 12.19 -13.81
C ASP A 431 24.96 12.79 -15.12
N LYS A 432 25.66 12.02 -15.96
CA LYS A 432 26.17 12.52 -17.24
C LYS A 432 25.02 12.81 -18.21
N ASN A 433 25.14 13.86 -19.00
CA ASN A 433 24.15 14.23 -20.03
C ASN A 433 24.25 13.35 -21.30
N ILE A 434 24.20 12.03 -21.12
CA ILE A 434 24.36 11.03 -22.18
C ILE A 434 23.07 10.20 -22.26
N GLY A 435 22.55 10.02 -23.48
CA GLY A 435 21.41 9.15 -23.74
C GLY A 435 21.81 7.74 -24.12
N ILE A 436 20.86 6.82 -24.18
CA ILE A 436 21.07 5.44 -24.64
C ILE A 436 20.27 5.18 -25.91
N GLU A 437 20.92 4.71 -26.97
CA GLU A 437 20.26 4.18 -28.16
C GLU A 437 20.31 2.65 -28.14
N LEU A 438 19.14 2.03 -27.95
CA LEU A 438 19.00 0.57 -28.01
C LEU A 438 19.04 0.11 -29.46
N ILE A 439 19.98 -0.79 -29.75
CA ILE A 439 20.16 -1.39 -31.07
C ILE A 439 19.68 -2.84 -31.03
N GLY A 440 18.67 -3.12 -31.85
CA GLY A 440 18.06 -4.43 -32.00
C GLY A 440 16.53 -4.38 -31.93
N ASP A 441 15.90 -5.50 -32.22
CA ASP A 441 14.44 -5.61 -32.33
C ASP A 441 13.77 -5.82 -30.97
N VAL A 442 13.70 -4.74 -30.19
CA VAL A 442 13.12 -4.72 -28.84
C VAL A 442 11.89 -3.82 -28.77
N GLY A 443 10.83 -4.29 -28.14
CA GLY A 443 9.62 -3.49 -27.90
C GLY A 443 9.83 -2.40 -26.86
N ILE A 444 9.14 -1.26 -27.01
CA ILE A 444 9.15 -0.16 -26.03
C ILE A 444 8.54 -0.60 -24.69
N THR A 445 7.60 -1.56 -24.71
CA THR A 445 6.95 -2.07 -23.50
C THR A 445 7.72 -3.21 -22.82
N SER A 446 8.90 -3.59 -23.33
CA SER A 446 9.76 -4.62 -22.73
C SER A 446 10.43 -4.16 -21.42
N HIS A 447 11.11 -5.08 -20.75
CA HIS A 447 11.90 -4.76 -19.56
C HIS A 447 13.09 -3.82 -19.83
N PHE A 448 13.61 -3.78 -21.06
CA PHE A 448 14.60 -2.79 -21.48
C PHE A 448 14.02 -1.37 -21.42
N GLY A 449 12.83 -1.21 -21.99
CA GLY A 449 12.12 0.06 -21.95
C GLY A 449 11.75 0.48 -20.54
N ASP A 450 11.31 -0.47 -19.70
CA ASP A 450 10.98 -0.19 -18.30
C ASP A 450 12.20 0.27 -17.50
N LEU A 451 13.35 -0.39 -17.67
CA LEU A 451 14.57 -0.04 -16.95
C LEU A 451 15.02 1.39 -17.28
N LEU A 452 15.00 1.78 -18.56
CA LEU A 452 15.35 3.14 -18.99
C LEU A 452 14.36 4.19 -18.48
N ARG A 453 13.06 3.89 -18.46
CA ARG A 453 12.03 4.77 -17.88
C ARG A 453 12.24 4.97 -16.37
N GLN A 454 12.56 3.91 -15.65
CA GLN A 454 12.82 3.97 -14.21
C GLN A 454 14.06 4.81 -13.88
N SER A 455 15.12 4.69 -14.68
CA SER A 455 16.34 5.47 -14.53
C SER A 455 16.25 6.89 -15.10
N ASN A 456 15.15 7.24 -15.77
CA ASN A 456 14.91 8.54 -16.41
C ASN A 456 16.05 8.98 -17.36
N ILE A 457 16.62 8.04 -18.11
CA ILE A 457 17.72 8.31 -19.06
C ILE A 457 17.14 8.54 -20.46
N PRO A 458 17.41 9.68 -21.13
CA PRO A 458 16.98 9.93 -22.50
C PRO A 458 17.34 8.77 -23.42
N SER A 459 16.34 8.21 -24.11
CA SER A 459 16.54 6.95 -24.81
C SER A 459 15.62 6.73 -26.00
N LYS A 460 16.14 6.03 -27.00
CA LYS A 460 15.44 5.67 -28.24
C LYS A 460 15.82 4.27 -28.73
N VAL A 461 14.98 3.69 -29.58
CA VAL A 461 15.18 2.39 -30.21
C VAL A 461 15.53 2.59 -31.68
N ARG A 462 16.57 1.88 -32.13
CA ARG A 462 16.92 1.71 -33.54
C ARG A 462 16.83 0.22 -33.88
N TYR A 463 15.79 -0.10 -34.65
CA TYR A 463 15.57 -1.44 -35.22
C TYR A 463 16.65 -1.77 -36.24
N MET A 464 17.02 -3.05 -36.35
CA MET A 464 18.08 -3.52 -37.25
C MET A 464 17.53 -4.15 -38.53
#